data_AF-A0A094F1I4-F1
#
_entry.id   AF-A0A094F1I4-F1
#
_cell.length_a   1.000
_cell.length_b   1.000
_cell.length_c   1.000
_cell.angle_alpha   90.00
_cell.angle_beta   90.00
_cell.angle_gamma   90.00
#
_symmetry.space_group_name_H-M   'P 1'
#
loop_
_entity.id
_entity.type
_entity.pdbx_description
1 polymer ?
#
loop_
_entity_poly.entity_id
_entity_poly.type
_entity_poly.pdbx_seq_one_letter_code
_entity_poly.pdbx_strand_id
1 'polypeptide(L)'
;TSPEDVPLSLTGCLFLTANAIFSSVMFKNTNVTLPALSIFPSLSIITTKFIGTTGLESSGTESPSIIDAILAIGLWLEHTDHFVSGPLDPTDYLQLLQTLSLVSANCPDPTLRHAAHILTSNILHAHPTDRLRLNFISDTLEHCPFEPLRASAVGWLKEELVRAHTRKSDDLFATPAAVAALQPYLFPYESILDAETDSELWEDFRRTFPFHMAALNLIFFLNSEEYKSLVPEGSMSVVEEIYLQPLRAARTRLEKVLKVGGELEKEVGGEEAKEGLAEVGLLGERLDMCVEQRS
;
A
#
# COMPACT_ATOMS: atom_id res chain seq x y z
N THR A 1 39.90 -27.26 -13.65
CA THR A 1 38.98 -26.11 -13.49
C THR A 1 39.71 -25.08 -12.66
N SER A 2 39.97 -23.92 -13.24
CA SER A 2 40.51 -22.77 -12.50
C SER A 2 39.42 -22.24 -11.56
N PRO A 3 39.76 -21.67 -10.38
CA PRO A 3 38.78 -21.01 -9.52
C PRO A 3 37.95 -19.93 -10.25
N GLU A 4 38.53 -19.31 -11.29
CA GLU A 4 37.88 -18.30 -12.13
C GLU A 4 36.79 -18.88 -13.04
N ASP A 5 36.75 -20.20 -13.26
CA ASP A 5 35.76 -20.89 -14.09
C ASP A 5 34.47 -21.24 -13.32
N VAL A 6 34.42 -20.99 -12.01
CA VAL A 6 33.23 -21.27 -11.18
C VAL A 6 32.34 -20.02 -11.17
N PRO A 7 31.13 -20.06 -11.76
CA PRO A 7 30.23 -18.92 -11.74
C PRO A 7 29.86 -18.60 -10.29
N LEU A 8 29.99 -17.33 -9.91
CA LEU A 8 29.61 -16.86 -8.58
C LEU A 8 28.14 -17.15 -8.32
N SER A 9 27.83 -17.74 -7.17
CA SER A 9 26.46 -17.95 -6.74
C SER A 9 25.79 -16.60 -6.49
N LEU A 10 24.79 -16.27 -7.31
CA LEU A 10 24.04 -15.03 -7.18
C LEU A 10 23.42 -14.88 -5.78
N THR A 11 22.78 -15.94 -5.28
CA THR A 11 22.21 -16.00 -3.93
C THR A 11 23.28 -15.87 -2.84
N GLY A 12 24.44 -16.52 -3.03
CA GLY A 12 25.57 -16.38 -2.11
C GLY A 12 26.08 -14.94 -2.03
N CYS A 13 26.20 -14.26 -3.17
CA CYS A 13 26.58 -12.85 -3.24
C CYS A 13 25.57 -11.93 -2.55
N LEU A 14 24.26 -12.19 -2.70
CA LEU A 14 23.21 -11.44 -2.01
C LEU A 14 23.37 -11.53 -0.48
N PHE A 15 23.49 -12.75 0.06
CA PHE A 15 23.61 -12.95 1.50
C PHE A 15 24.93 -12.41 2.07
N LEU A 16 26.04 -12.56 1.35
CA LEU A 16 27.32 -11.97 1.76
C LEU A 16 27.26 -10.44 1.78
N THR A 17 26.55 -9.83 0.82
CA THR A 17 26.33 -8.38 0.78
C THR A 17 25.47 -7.91 1.95
N ALA A 18 24.33 -8.56 2.19
CA ALA A 18 23.47 -8.24 3.33
C ALA A 18 24.21 -8.41 4.67
N ASN A 19 24.99 -9.49 4.81
CA ASN A 19 25.80 -9.73 6.01
C ASN A 19 26.91 -8.68 6.21
N ALA A 20 27.58 -8.24 5.14
CA ALA A 20 28.57 -7.16 5.20
C ALA A 20 27.95 -5.84 5.67
N ILE A 21 26.78 -5.49 5.12
CA ILE A 21 26.00 -4.30 5.55
C ILE A 21 25.61 -4.43 7.02
N PHE A 22 24.98 -5.53 7.42
CA PHE A 22 24.59 -5.77 8.81
C PHE A 22 25.80 -5.67 9.77
N SER A 23 26.92 -6.28 9.40
CA SER A 23 28.15 -6.23 10.20
C SER A 23 28.67 -4.80 10.35
N SER A 24 28.61 -3.98 9.30
CA SER A 24 29.03 -2.57 9.37
C SER A 24 28.16 -1.71 10.29
N VAL A 25 26.86 -2.02 10.38
CA VAL A 25 25.91 -1.32 11.25
C VAL A 25 26.08 -1.75 12.71
N MET A 26 26.19 -3.05 12.95
CA MET A 26 26.27 -3.62 14.31
C MET A 26 27.65 -3.47 14.94
N PHE A 27 28.72 -3.56 14.15
CA PHE A 27 30.09 -3.55 14.64
C PHE A 27 30.82 -2.31 14.12
N LYS A 28 30.90 -1.27 14.96
CA LYS A 28 31.52 0.03 14.62
C LYS A 28 33.01 -0.04 14.24
N ASN A 29 33.69 -1.16 14.47
CA ASN A 29 35.14 -1.35 14.27
C ASN A 29 35.48 -2.42 13.21
N THR A 30 34.54 -2.81 12.35
CA THR A 30 34.85 -3.74 11.26
C THR A 30 35.47 -3.00 10.08
N ASN A 31 36.68 -3.39 9.67
CA ASN A 31 37.29 -3.00 8.39
C ASN A 31 36.58 -3.69 7.21
N VAL A 32 35.25 -3.64 7.17
CA VAL A 32 34.44 -4.22 6.10
C VAL A 32 34.29 -3.16 5.03
N THR A 33 34.90 -3.40 3.86
CA THR A 33 34.69 -2.57 2.68
C THR A 33 33.28 -2.81 2.16
N LEU A 34 32.41 -1.83 2.29
CA LEU A 34 31.06 -1.91 1.75
C LEU A 34 31.07 -1.66 0.24
N PRO A 35 30.22 -2.38 -0.52
CA PRO A 35 30.03 -2.07 -1.93
C PRO A 35 29.41 -0.68 -2.08
N ALA A 36 29.82 0.04 -3.12
CA ALA A 36 29.17 1.28 -3.52
C ALA A 36 27.81 0.94 -4.15
N LEU A 37 26.76 0.93 -3.34
CA LEU A 37 25.39 0.62 -3.74
C LEU A 37 24.50 1.85 -3.58
N SER A 38 23.43 1.87 -4.36
CA SER A 38 22.35 2.85 -4.32
C SER A 38 21.03 2.15 -4.60
N ILE A 39 19.89 2.76 -4.24
CA ILE A 39 18.58 2.21 -4.60
C ILE A 39 18.49 2.12 -6.14
N PHE A 40 18.90 3.18 -6.82
CA PHE A 40 19.00 3.23 -8.28
C PHE A 40 20.45 3.42 -8.74
N PRO A 41 21.03 2.45 -9.47
CA PRO A 41 20.36 1.28 -10.06
C PRO A 41 20.46 0.00 -9.22
N SER A 42 21.24 -0.04 -8.13
CA SER A 42 21.68 -1.31 -7.54
C SER A 42 20.55 -2.15 -6.95
N LEU A 43 19.70 -1.57 -6.11
CA LEU A 43 18.57 -2.30 -5.53
C LEU A 43 17.57 -2.73 -6.61
N SER A 44 17.28 -1.87 -7.59
CA SER A 44 16.42 -2.22 -8.72
C SER A 44 16.93 -3.46 -9.48
N ILE A 45 18.23 -3.50 -9.80
CA ILE A 45 18.86 -4.65 -10.46
C ILE A 45 18.83 -5.90 -9.59
N ILE A 46 19.06 -5.78 -8.28
CA ILE A 46 19.02 -6.92 -7.36
C ILE A 46 17.59 -7.48 -7.31
N THR A 47 16.59 -6.62 -7.07
CA THR A 47 15.19 -7.01 -6.96
C THR A 47 14.72 -7.75 -8.21
N THR A 48 14.97 -7.22 -9.41
CA THR A 48 14.53 -7.84 -10.68
C THR A 48 15.18 -9.19 -10.97
N LYS A 49 16.35 -9.48 -10.38
CA LYS A 49 17.03 -10.77 -10.53
C LYS A 49 16.45 -11.87 -9.64
N PHE A 50 15.76 -11.50 -8.56
CA PHE A 50 15.34 -12.44 -7.53
C PHE A 50 13.82 -12.52 -7.37
N ILE A 51 13.12 -11.40 -7.51
CA ILE A 51 11.69 -11.27 -7.24
C ILE A 51 10.92 -11.14 -8.57
N GLY A 52 9.77 -11.80 -8.67
CA GLY A 52 8.90 -11.76 -9.84
C GLY A 52 9.43 -12.56 -11.04
N THR A 53 10.46 -13.40 -10.84
CA THR A 53 11.12 -14.16 -11.93
C THR A 53 10.22 -15.20 -12.58
N THR A 54 9.19 -15.68 -11.87
CA THR A 54 8.16 -16.61 -12.36
C THR A 54 6.87 -15.92 -12.81
N GLY A 55 6.83 -14.58 -12.72
CA GLY A 55 5.63 -13.78 -12.95
C GLY A 55 5.49 -12.71 -11.88
N LEU A 56 5.06 -11.52 -12.29
CA LEU A 56 4.94 -10.37 -11.39
C LEU A 56 3.87 -10.62 -10.31
N GLU A 57 2.77 -11.30 -10.66
CA GLU A 57 1.69 -11.71 -9.74
C GLU A 57 2.21 -12.48 -8.51
N SER A 58 3.28 -13.26 -8.69
CA SER A 58 3.87 -14.11 -7.64
C SER A 58 4.93 -13.41 -6.78
N SER A 59 5.20 -12.12 -7.04
CA SER A 59 6.16 -11.33 -6.26
C SER A 59 5.73 -11.29 -4.80
N GLY A 60 6.63 -11.68 -3.90
CA GLY A 60 6.37 -11.84 -2.46
C GLY A 60 6.31 -13.29 -2.00
N THR A 61 6.20 -14.26 -2.93
CA THR A 61 6.16 -15.70 -2.61
C THR A 61 7.53 -16.38 -2.69
N GLU A 62 8.57 -15.63 -3.04
CA GLU A 62 9.95 -16.10 -3.06
C GLU A 62 10.43 -16.53 -1.66
N SER A 63 11.61 -17.14 -1.60
CA SER A 63 12.21 -17.55 -0.33
C SER A 63 12.25 -16.37 0.67
N PRO A 64 11.71 -16.51 1.90
CA PRO A 64 11.72 -15.44 2.88
C PRO A 64 13.11 -14.87 3.16
N SER A 65 14.15 -15.72 3.12
CA SER A 65 15.54 -15.28 3.30
C SER A 65 16.04 -14.37 2.17
N ILE A 66 15.58 -14.59 0.93
CA ILE A 66 15.91 -13.73 -0.21
C ILE A 66 15.22 -12.38 -0.05
N ILE A 67 13.93 -12.39 0.27
CA ILE A 67 13.15 -11.16 0.51
C ILE A 67 13.77 -10.36 1.65
N ASP A 68 14.06 -11.00 2.78
CA ASP A 68 14.69 -10.39 3.95
C ASP A 68 16.03 -9.73 3.60
N ALA A 69 16.91 -10.43 2.87
CA ALA A 69 18.19 -9.87 2.45
C ALA A 69 18.04 -8.64 1.54
N ILE A 70 17.08 -8.67 0.60
CA ILE A 70 16.81 -7.54 -0.32
C ILE A 70 16.25 -6.35 0.45
N LEU A 71 15.28 -6.58 1.34
CA LEU A 71 14.68 -5.52 2.16
C LEU A 71 15.69 -4.93 3.13
N ALA A 72 16.55 -5.74 3.75
CA ALA A 72 17.60 -5.26 4.63
C ALA A 72 18.60 -4.34 3.88
N ILE A 73 19.00 -4.71 2.66
CA ILE A 73 19.84 -3.86 1.81
C ILE A 73 19.10 -2.57 1.46
N GLY A 74 17.84 -2.65 1.04
CA GLY A 74 17.05 -1.50 0.62
C GLY A 74 16.79 -0.51 1.75
N LEU A 75 16.39 -0.99 2.93
CA LEU A 75 16.19 -0.16 4.13
C LEU A 75 17.49 0.49 4.60
N TRP A 76 18.63 -0.21 4.48
CA TRP A 76 19.92 0.40 4.78
C TRP A 76 20.30 1.51 3.79
N LEU A 77 20.06 1.30 2.49
CA LEU A 77 20.32 2.31 1.46
C LEU A 77 19.43 3.55 1.66
N GLU A 78 18.17 3.34 1.99
CA GLU A 78 17.22 4.40 2.32
C GLU A 78 17.66 5.18 3.57
N HIS A 79 17.99 4.47 4.66
CA HIS A 79 18.44 5.08 5.91
C HIS A 79 19.73 5.92 5.75
N THR A 80 20.58 5.55 4.80
CA THR A 80 21.85 6.24 4.53
C THR A 80 21.77 7.26 3.39
N ASP A 81 20.56 7.57 2.89
CA ASP A 81 20.29 8.54 1.81
C ASP A 81 20.98 8.22 0.47
N HIS A 82 21.24 6.94 0.20
CA HIS A 82 21.85 6.47 -1.06
C HIS A 82 20.78 6.12 -2.10
N PHE A 83 19.96 7.11 -2.49
CA PHE A 83 18.85 6.88 -3.43
C PHE A 83 19.30 6.67 -4.88
N VAL A 84 20.11 7.57 -5.44
CA VAL A 84 20.43 7.55 -6.87
C VAL A 84 21.93 7.75 -7.08
N SER A 85 22.55 6.86 -7.87
CA SER A 85 23.90 7.04 -8.39
C SER A 85 23.86 7.05 -9.92
N GLY A 86 23.61 8.22 -10.51
CA GLY A 86 23.55 8.41 -11.98
C GLY A 86 22.17 8.87 -12.48
N PRO A 87 21.86 8.69 -13.78
CA PRO A 87 20.53 8.99 -14.32
C PRO A 87 19.49 8.00 -13.79
N LEU A 88 18.33 8.50 -13.40
CA LEU A 88 17.18 7.69 -13.01
C LEU A 88 16.23 7.52 -14.20
N ASP A 89 16.08 6.29 -14.69
CA ASP A 89 15.03 5.95 -15.66
C ASP A 89 13.68 5.85 -14.91
N PRO A 90 12.65 6.58 -15.33
CA PRO A 90 11.30 6.44 -14.77
C PRO A 90 10.78 4.99 -14.79
N THR A 91 11.20 4.20 -15.78
CA THR A 91 10.81 2.79 -15.91
C THR A 91 11.38 1.94 -14.78
N ASP A 92 12.67 2.10 -14.48
CA ASP A 92 13.34 1.38 -13.38
C ASP A 92 12.74 1.75 -12.04
N TYR A 93 12.37 3.02 -11.86
CA TYR A 93 11.67 3.51 -10.68
C TYR A 93 10.30 2.86 -10.50
N LEU A 94 9.45 2.90 -11.53
CA LEU A 94 8.11 2.33 -11.49
C LEU A 94 8.16 0.81 -11.30
N GLN A 95 9.10 0.12 -11.96
CA GLN A 95 9.27 -1.31 -11.83
C GLN A 95 9.66 -1.71 -10.40
N LEU A 96 10.64 -1.03 -9.79
CA LEU A 96 11.03 -1.32 -8.41
C LEU A 96 9.86 -1.08 -7.44
N LEU A 97 9.14 0.04 -7.59
CA LEU A 97 7.97 0.33 -6.76
C LEU A 97 6.88 -0.73 -6.92
N GLN A 98 6.57 -1.13 -8.15
CA GLN A 98 5.56 -2.16 -8.42
C GLN A 98 5.95 -3.49 -7.77
N THR A 99 7.21 -3.92 -7.92
CA THR A 99 7.68 -5.17 -7.31
C THR A 99 7.63 -5.12 -5.78
N LEU A 100 8.14 -4.07 -5.13
CA LEU A 100 8.12 -3.97 -3.67
C LEU A 100 6.69 -3.82 -3.11
N SER A 101 5.81 -3.13 -3.84
CA SER A 101 4.39 -3.02 -3.53
C SER A 101 3.72 -4.39 -3.49
N LEU A 102 3.98 -5.24 -4.49
CA LEU A 102 3.44 -6.59 -4.53
C LEU A 102 4.03 -7.49 -3.44
N VAL A 103 5.33 -7.36 -3.14
CA VAL A 103 5.93 -8.03 -1.97
C VAL A 103 5.22 -7.62 -0.68
N SER A 104 4.89 -6.34 -0.53
CA SER A 104 4.18 -5.84 0.66
C SER A 104 2.77 -6.39 0.80
N ALA A 105 2.11 -6.74 -0.32
CA ALA A 105 0.76 -7.30 -0.34
C ALA A 105 0.74 -8.83 -0.19
N ASN A 106 1.67 -9.52 -0.88
CA ASN A 106 1.62 -10.98 -1.06
C ASN A 106 2.52 -11.77 -0.11
N CYS A 107 3.54 -11.14 0.50
CA CYS A 107 4.48 -11.88 1.33
C CYS A 107 3.75 -12.54 2.52
N PRO A 108 3.93 -13.83 2.82
CA PRO A 108 3.21 -14.47 3.93
C PRO A 108 3.71 -14.00 5.31
N ASP A 109 4.97 -13.57 5.40
CA ASP A 109 5.56 -13.08 6.64
C ASP A 109 5.12 -11.62 6.92
N PRO A 110 4.45 -11.34 8.05
CA PRO A 110 3.96 -10.01 8.37
C PRO A 110 5.08 -8.97 8.57
N THR A 111 6.25 -9.39 9.05
CA THR A 111 7.40 -8.51 9.29
C THR A 111 7.99 -8.08 7.96
N LEU A 112 8.17 -9.04 7.03
CA LEU A 112 8.69 -8.74 5.70
C LEU A 112 7.69 -7.94 4.86
N ARG A 113 6.39 -8.24 4.95
CA ARG A 113 5.34 -7.39 4.34
C ARG A 113 5.45 -5.95 4.79
N HIS A 114 5.56 -5.74 6.11
CA HIS A 114 5.66 -4.39 6.66
C HIS A 114 6.96 -3.69 6.23
N ALA A 115 8.10 -4.38 6.27
CA ALA A 115 9.37 -3.83 5.80
C ALA A 115 9.32 -3.43 4.32
N ALA A 116 8.69 -4.26 3.47
CA ALA A 116 8.46 -3.94 2.06
C ALA A 116 7.54 -2.73 1.89
N HIS A 117 6.47 -2.62 2.67
CA HIS A 117 5.58 -1.46 2.65
C HIS A 117 6.31 -0.17 3.02
N ILE A 118 7.11 -0.18 4.10
CA ILE A 118 7.89 0.99 4.53
C ILE A 118 8.89 1.40 3.45
N LEU A 119 9.67 0.46 2.92
CA LEU A 119 10.65 0.76 1.87
C LEU A 119 10.00 1.30 0.60
N THR A 120 8.88 0.71 0.16
CA THR A 120 8.11 1.18 -1.00
C THR A 120 7.64 2.61 -0.79
N SER A 121 7.06 2.90 0.39
CA SER A 121 6.55 4.23 0.73
C SER A 121 7.69 5.26 0.72
N ASN A 122 8.82 4.95 1.35
CA ASN A 122 9.96 5.86 1.39
C ASN A 122 10.52 6.15 -0.01
N ILE A 123 10.64 5.13 -0.87
CA ILE A 123 11.07 5.32 -2.27
C ILE A 123 10.07 6.17 -3.04
N LEU A 124 8.76 5.91 -2.88
CA LEU A 124 7.70 6.68 -3.52
C LEU A 124 7.80 8.16 -3.15
N HIS A 125 7.84 8.46 -1.85
CA HIS A 125 7.86 9.82 -1.32
C HIS A 125 9.16 10.58 -1.59
N ALA A 126 10.27 9.87 -1.83
CA ALA A 126 11.56 10.48 -2.12
C ALA A 126 11.71 10.99 -3.57
N HIS A 127 10.88 10.49 -4.50
CA HIS A 127 10.97 10.92 -5.90
C HIS A 127 10.63 12.41 -6.04
N PRO A 128 11.42 13.25 -6.73
CA PRO A 128 11.20 14.70 -6.76
C PRO A 128 9.94 15.11 -7.54
N THR A 129 9.58 14.37 -8.59
CA THR A 129 8.45 14.68 -9.46
C THR A 129 7.12 14.21 -8.87
N ASP A 130 6.29 15.15 -8.44
CA ASP A 130 4.94 14.94 -7.90
C ASP A 130 4.01 14.18 -8.85
N ARG A 131 4.03 14.52 -10.14
CA ARG A 131 3.23 13.85 -11.15
C ARG A 131 3.55 12.36 -11.28
N LEU A 132 4.82 11.97 -11.10
CA LEU A 132 5.19 10.56 -11.15
C LEU A 132 4.68 9.81 -9.91
N ARG A 133 4.75 10.45 -8.73
CA ARG A 133 4.17 9.90 -7.48
C ARG A 133 2.66 9.75 -7.60
N LEU A 134 1.97 10.78 -8.11
CA LEU A 134 0.52 10.77 -8.30
C LEU A 134 0.09 9.72 -9.33
N ASN A 135 0.80 9.60 -10.46
CA ASN A 135 0.52 8.58 -11.47
C ASN A 135 0.63 7.18 -10.87
N PHE A 136 1.68 6.88 -10.10
CA PHE A 136 1.83 5.57 -9.46
C PHE A 136 0.69 5.26 -8.47
N ILE A 137 0.28 6.25 -7.66
CA ILE A 137 -0.87 6.12 -6.75
C ILE A 137 -2.16 5.88 -7.55
N SER A 138 -2.38 6.64 -8.62
CA SER A 138 -3.54 6.50 -9.51
C SER A 138 -3.61 5.11 -10.13
N ASP A 139 -2.52 4.67 -10.76
CA ASP A 139 -2.43 3.37 -11.43
C ASP A 139 -2.68 2.23 -10.43
N THR A 140 -2.18 2.37 -9.19
CA THR A 140 -2.41 1.39 -8.12
C THR A 140 -3.88 1.36 -7.69
N LEU A 141 -4.54 2.51 -7.55
CA LEU A 141 -5.94 2.56 -7.15
C LEU A 141 -6.89 2.03 -8.24
N GLU A 142 -6.55 2.25 -9.51
CA GLU A 142 -7.36 1.89 -10.67
C GLU A 142 -7.19 0.42 -11.10
N HIS A 143 -5.96 -0.09 -11.16
CA HIS A 143 -5.67 -1.38 -11.81
C HIS A 143 -5.26 -2.50 -10.85
N CYS A 144 -5.00 -2.20 -9.57
CA CYS A 144 -4.52 -3.22 -8.64
C CYS A 144 -5.65 -4.17 -8.20
N PRO A 145 -5.49 -5.49 -8.35
CA PRO A 145 -6.50 -6.46 -7.89
C PRO A 145 -6.43 -6.72 -6.38
N PHE A 146 -5.43 -6.17 -5.67
CA PHE A 146 -5.19 -6.43 -4.26
C PHE A 146 -5.70 -5.28 -3.39
N GLU A 147 -6.82 -5.50 -2.70
CA GLU A 147 -7.44 -4.50 -1.82
C GLU A 147 -6.51 -3.97 -0.70
N PRO A 148 -5.65 -4.78 -0.05
CA PRO A 148 -4.67 -4.24 0.90
C PRO A 148 -3.66 -3.27 0.28
N LEU A 149 -3.32 -3.47 -0.99
CA LEU A 149 -2.41 -2.57 -1.71
C LEU A 149 -3.14 -1.30 -2.16
N ARG A 150 -4.40 -1.40 -2.58
CA ARG A 150 -5.25 -0.20 -2.79
C ARG A 150 -5.39 0.62 -1.51
N ALA A 151 -5.58 -0.04 -0.36
CA ALA A 151 -5.58 0.62 0.94
C ALA A 151 -4.24 1.34 1.24
N SER A 152 -3.12 0.73 0.88
CA SER A 152 -1.79 1.36 0.99
C SER A 152 -1.67 2.59 0.10
N ALA A 153 -2.23 2.56 -1.13
CA ALA A 153 -2.25 3.72 -2.02
C ALA A 153 -3.07 4.89 -1.48
N VAL A 154 -4.19 4.62 -0.80
CA VAL A 154 -4.92 5.64 -0.03
C VAL A 154 -4.04 6.25 1.07
N GLY A 155 -3.26 5.42 1.76
CA GLY A 155 -2.25 5.85 2.73
C GLY A 155 -1.18 6.75 2.13
N TRP A 156 -0.59 6.35 0.99
CA TRP A 156 0.41 7.15 0.28
C TRP A 156 -0.13 8.51 -0.15
N LEU A 157 -1.37 8.56 -0.66
CA LEU A 157 -2.03 9.83 -0.95
C LEU A 157 -2.11 10.70 0.30
N LYS A 158 -2.63 10.18 1.41
CA LYS A 158 -2.73 10.92 2.66
C LYS A 158 -1.37 11.46 3.10
N GLU A 159 -0.31 10.65 3.03
CA GLU A 159 1.05 11.07 3.38
C GLU A 159 1.57 12.19 2.47
N GLU A 160 1.35 12.12 1.16
CA GLU A 160 1.71 13.20 0.23
C GLU A 160 0.96 14.50 0.56
N LEU A 161 -0.36 14.44 0.83
CA LEU A 161 -1.15 15.61 1.22
C LEU A 161 -0.61 16.25 2.51
N VAL A 162 -0.29 15.43 3.53
CA VAL A 162 0.29 15.90 4.80
C VAL A 162 1.68 16.51 4.57
N ARG A 163 2.53 15.86 3.77
CA ARG A 163 3.88 16.35 3.46
C ARG A 163 3.82 17.69 2.73
N ALA A 164 2.93 17.80 1.74
CA ALA A 164 2.74 19.02 0.97
C ALA A 164 2.25 20.18 1.85
N HIS A 165 1.25 19.92 2.68
CA HIS A 165 0.74 20.89 3.65
C HIS A 165 1.82 21.35 4.65
N THR A 166 2.50 20.39 5.29
CA THR A 166 3.51 20.67 6.33
C THR A 166 4.70 21.45 5.77
N ARG A 167 5.11 21.14 4.53
CA ARG A 167 6.24 21.80 3.86
C ARG A 167 5.85 23.07 3.13
N LYS A 168 4.55 23.37 3.01
CA LYS A 168 4.00 24.44 2.17
C LYS A 168 4.57 24.36 0.75
N SER A 169 4.51 23.17 0.17
CA SER A 169 4.99 22.95 -1.19
C SER A 169 4.04 23.56 -2.21
N ASP A 170 4.55 23.82 -3.41
CA ASP A 170 3.79 24.27 -4.57
C ASP A 170 3.49 23.10 -5.54
N ASP A 171 3.41 21.87 -5.02
CA ASP A 171 3.17 20.66 -5.80
C ASP A 171 1.67 20.34 -5.97
N LEU A 172 1.36 19.35 -6.82
CA LEU A 172 -0.02 18.92 -7.09
C LEU A 172 -0.80 18.51 -5.83
N PHE A 173 -0.11 17.98 -4.81
CA PHE A 173 -0.71 17.51 -3.55
C PHE A 173 -1.06 18.65 -2.59
N ALA A 174 -0.52 19.85 -2.80
CA ALA A 174 -0.91 21.06 -2.08
C ALA A 174 -2.23 21.68 -2.61
N THR A 175 -2.82 21.10 -3.65
CA THR A 175 -4.03 21.61 -4.32
C THR A 175 -5.15 20.58 -4.37
N PRO A 176 -6.41 20.99 -4.65
CA PRO A 176 -7.49 20.03 -4.90
C PRO A 176 -7.28 19.08 -6.08
N ALA A 177 -6.29 19.33 -6.94
CA ALA A 177 -6.09 18.56 -8.17
C ALA A 177 -5.80 17.08 -7.90
N ALA A 178 -4.99 16.76 -6.88
CA ALA A 178 -4.67 15.38 -6.54
C ALA A 178 -5.91 14.59 -6.09
N VAL A 179 -6.73 15.17 -5.20
CA VAL A 179 -7.96 14.53 -4.73
C VAL A 179 -8.98 14.42 -5.86
N ALA A 180 -9.13 15.45 -6.69
CA ALA A 180 -10.02 15.43 -7.85
C ALA A 180 -9.65 14.33 -8.84
N ALA A 181 -8.36 14.18 -9.17
CA ALA A 181 -7.87 13.19 -10.11
C ALA A 181 -8.13 11.75 -9.64
N LEU A 182 -8.04 11.52 -8.32
CA LEU A 182 -8.19 10.19 -7.73
C LEU A 182 -9.61 9.86 -7.28
N GLN A 183 -10.52 10.84 -7.25
CA GLN A 183 -11.89 10.68 -6.75
C GLN A 183 -12.63 9.45 -7.33
N PRO A 184 -12.57 9.16 -8.65
CA PRO A 184 -13.26 8.00 -9.22
C PRO A 184 -12.78 6.65 -8.66
N TYR A 185 -11.52 6.57 -8.26
CA TYR A 185 -10.88 5.33 -7.80
C TYR A 185 -10.88 5.21 -6.27
N LEU A 186 -10.91 6.35 -5.56
CA LEU A 186 -11.05 6.43 -4.10
C LEU A 186 -12.47 6.10 -3.64
N PHE A 187 -13.47 6.50 -4.42
CA PHE A 187 -14.88 6.37 -4.09
C PHE A 187 -15.64 5.69 -5.24
N PRO A 188 -15.27 4.45 -5.60
CA PRO A 188 -15.94 3.73 -6.68
C PRO A 188 -17.40 3.48 -6.30
N TYR A 189 -18.30 3.73 -7.25
CA TYR A 189 -19.74 3.48 -7.08
C TYR A 189 -20.06 1.97 -7.02
N GLU A 190 -19.14 1.09 -7.43
CA GLU A 190 -19.43 -0.32 -7.70
C GLU A 190 -18.46 -1.28 -7.01
N SER A 191 -19.01 -2.17 -6.17
CA SER A 191 -18.67 -3.59 -5.99
C SER A 191 -19.44 -4.23 -4.83
N ILE A 192 -19.74 -3.48 -3.77
CA ILE A 192 -20.43 -4.04 -2.58
C ILE A 192 -21.95 -4.08 -2.77
N LEU A 193 -22.54 -3.11 -3.48
CA LEU A 193 -24.00 -2.97 -3.51
C LEU A 193 -24.73 -3.83 -4.53
N ASP A 194 -24.06 -4.25 -5.59
CA ASP A 194 -24.68 -4.97 -6.69
C ASP A 194 -24.83 -6.48 -6.40
N ALA A 195 -24.42 -6.90 -5.20
CA ALA A 195 -24.56 -8.28 -4.75
C ALA A 195 -26.04 -8.71 -4.70
N GLU A 196 -26.38 -9.69 -5.55
CA GLU A 196 -27.73 -10.25 -5.65
C GLU A 196 -28.08 -11.00 -4.36
N THR A 197 -27.09 -11.64 -3.74
CA THR A 197 -27.27 -12.45 -2.52
C THR A 197 -26.55 -11.86 -1.31
N ASP A 198 -26.97 -12.27 -0.12
CA ASP A 198 -26.30 -11.86 1.14
C ASP A 198 -24.89 -12.47 1.26
N SER A 199 -24.66 -13.65 0.69
CA SER A 199 -23.36 -14.32 0.70
C SER A 199 -22.35 -13.58 -0.18
N GLU A 200 -22.74 -13.19 -1.40
CA GLU A 200 -21.88 -12.38 -2.29
C GLU A 200 -21.53 -11.05 -1.63
N LEU A 201 -22.52 -10.38 -1.03
CA LEU A 201 -22.31 -9.14 -0.29
C LEU A 201 -21.27 -9.31 0.82
N TRP A 202 -21.34 -10.43 1.55
CA TRP A 202 -20.41 -10.73 2.62
C TRP A 202 -18.99 -11.00 2.12
N GLU A 203 -18.85 -11.79 1.06
CA GLU A 203 -17.55 -12.07 0.43
C GLU A 203 -16.90 -10.78 -0.12
N ASP A 204 -17.68 -9.97 -0.84
CA ASP A 204 -17.22 -8.70 -1.39
C ASP A 204 -16.84 -7.71 -0.28
N PHE A 205 -17.64 -7.62 0.78
CA PHE A 205 -17.35 -6.78 1.94
C PHE A 205 -16.01 -7.17 2.58
N ARG A 206 -15.79 -8.46 2.88
CA ARG A 206 -14.53 -8.92 3.50
C ARG A 206 -13.33 -8.64 2.61
N ARG A 207 -13.46 -8.89 1.31
CA ARG A 207 -12.39 -8.65 0.34
C ARG A 207 -11.98 -7.18 0.34
N THR A 208 -12.96 -6.28 0.31
CA THR A 208 -12.77 -4.83 0.14
C THR A 208 -12.65 -4.04 1.45
N PHE A 209 -12.88 -4.68 2.60
CA PHE A 209 -12.83 -4.07 3.92
C PHE A 209 -11.57 -3.21 4.17
N PRO A 210 -10.33 -3.67 3.87
CA PRO A 210 -9.13 -2.85 4.09
C PRO A 210 -9.14 -1.54 3.30
N PHE A 211 -9.61 -1.59 2.06
CA PHE A 211 -9.71 -0.41 1.18
C PHE A 211 -10.74 0.58 1.71
N HIS A 212 -11.96 0.12 2.02
CA HIS A 212 -13.01 1.00 2.53
C HIS A 212 -12.63 1.65 3.87
N MET A 213 -11.99 0.91 4.78
CA MET A 213 -11.48 1.49 6.02
C MET A 213 -10.44 2.59 5.77
N ALA A 214 -9.52 2.39 4.83
CA ALA A 214 -8.55 3.42 4.47
C ALA A 214 -9.23 4.66 3.84
N ALA A 215 -10.19 4.44 2.93
CA ALA A 215 -10.94 5.51 2.28
C ALA A 215 -11.80 6.32 3.25
N LEU A 216 -12.49 5.67 4.20
CA LEU A 216 -13.25 6.37 5.25
C LEU A 216 -12.33 7.20 6.16
N ASN A 217 -11.17 6.65 6.55
CA ASN A 217 -10.18 7.40 7.31
C ASN A 217 -9.63 8.61 6.53
N LEU A 218 -9.50 8.50 5.21
CA LEU A 218 -9.13 9.62 4.34
C LEU A 218 -10.25 10.68 4.29
N ILE A 219 -11.52 10.27 4.16
CA ILE A 219 -12.66 11.21 4.16
C ILE A 219 -12.71 11.99 5.48
N PHE A 220 -12.58 11.30 6.61
CA PHE A 220 -12.51 11.93 7.93
C PHE A 220 -11.35 12.93 8.02
N PHE A 221 -10.18 12.56 7.50
CA PHE A 221 -9.02 13.45 7.43
C PHE A 221 -9.28 14.69 6.56
N LEU A 222 -9.82 14.51 5.36
CA LEU A 222 -10.11 15.59 4.40
C LEU A 222 -11.20 16.55 4.87
N ASN A 223 -12.13 16.09 5.71
CA ASN A 223 -13.18 16.93 6.31
C ASN A 223 -12.67 17.82 7.45
N SER A 224 -11.45 17.61 7.95
CA SER A 224 -10.87 18.47 8.98
C SER A 224 -10.58 19.87 8.44
N GLU A 225 -10.71 20.89 9.30
CA GLU A 225 -10.52 22.30 8.92
C GLU A 225 -9.12 22.59 8.34
N GLU A 226 -8.11 21.80 8.72
CA GLU A 226 -6.73 21.94 8.22
C GLU A 226 -6.59 21.52 6.74
N TYR A 227 -7.35 20.52 6.29
CA TYR A 227 -7.20 19.90 4.97
C TYR A 227 -8.40 20.14 4.04
N LYS A 228 -9.44 20.83 4.51
CA LYS A 228 -10.67 21.13 3.76
C LYS A 228 -10.43 21.85 2.43
N SER A 229 -9.36 22.66 2.33
CA SER A 229 -8.99 23.36 1.10
C SER A 229 -8.46 22.44 0.00
N LEU A 230 -8.12 21.19 0.31
CA LEU A 230 -7.67 20.17 -0.65
C LEU A 230 -8.85 19.40 -1.27
N VAL A 231 -10.06 19.66 -0.80
CA VAL A 231 -11.27 19.00 -1.26
C VAL A 231 -11.91 19.84 -2.36
N PRO A 232 -12.13 19.29 -3.57
CA PRO A 232 -12.82 20.01 -4.63
C PRO A 232 -14.23 20.43 -4.19
N GLU A 233 -14.65 21.64 -4.55
CA GLU A 233 -15.96 22.16 -4.16
C GLU A 233 -17.09 21.25 -4.65
N GLY A 234 -18.03 20.92 -3.76
CA GLY A 234 -19.16 20.01 -4.06
C GLY A 234 -18.80 18.52 -4.16
N SER A 235 -17.52 18.12 -4.13
CA SER A 235 -17.13 16.70 -4.19
C SER A 235 -17.70 15.90 -3.01
N MET A 236 -17.71 16.49 -1.82
CA MET A 236 -18.14 15.81 -0.60
C MET A 236 -19.63 15.45 -0.57
N SER A 237 -20.49 16.25 -1.20
CA SER A 237 -21.90 15.88 -1.38
C SER A 237 -22.06 14.73 -2.36
N VAL A 238 -21.25 14.71 -3.43
CA VAL A 238 -21.23 13.59 -4.38
C VAL A 238 -20.75 12.32 -3.70
N VAL A 239 -19.63 12.37 -2.96
CA VAL A 239 -19.10 11.22 -2.20
C VAL A 239 -20.10 10.68 -1.18
N GLU A 240 -20.90 11.54 -0.55
CA GLU A 240 -21.99 11.09 0.31
C GLU A 240 -22.98 10.20 -0.44
N GLU A 241 -23.48 10.71 -1.58
CA GLU A 241 -24.50 10.04 -2.38
C GLU A 241 -24.00 8.76 -3.04
N ILE A 242 -22.81 8.80 -3.65
CA ILE A 242 -22.31 7.71 -4.50
C ILE A 242 -21.50 6.66 -3.71
N TYR A 243 -21.09 6.93 -2.48
CA TYR A 243 -20.18 6.06 -1.75
C TYR A 243 -20.58 5.84 -0.28
N LEU A 244 -20.85 6.89 0.49
CA LEU A 244 -21.17 6.73 1.92
C LEU A 244 -22.57 6.14 2.16
N GLN A 245 -23.59 6.61 1.43
CA GLN A 245 -24.95 6.06 1.54
C GLN A 245 -25.01 4.59 1.09
N PRO A 246 -24.41 4.21 -0.04
CA PRO A 246 -24.12 2.81 -0.36
C PRO A 246 -23.55 2.00 0.80
N LEU A 247 -22.39 2.37 1.32
CA LEU A 247 -21.75 1.64 2.40
C LEU A 247 -22.65 1.51 3.64
N ARG A 248 -23.47 2.54 3.93
CA ARG A 248 -24.47 2.48 5.00
C ARG A 248 -25.54 1.41 4.75
N ALA A 249 -26.04 1.33 3.53
CA ALA A 249 -27.04 0.33 3.14
C ALA A 249 -26.46 -1.08 3.23
N ALA A 250 -25.25 -1.29 2.71
CA ALA A 250 -24.52 -2.56 2.81
C ALA A 250 -24.30 -2.98 4.28
N ARG A 251 -23.79 -2.07 5.11
CA ARG A 251 -23.65 -2.27 6.57
C ARG A 251 -24.97 -2.72 7.19
N THR A 252 -26.06 -2.00 6.93
CA THR A 252 -27.38 -2.29 7.53
C THR A 252 -27.88 -3.68 7.13
N ARG A 253 -27.69 -4.06 5.86
CA ARG A 253 -28.03 -5.38 5.34
C ARG A 253 -27.20 -6.46 6.04
N LEU A 254 -25.88 -6.32 6.08
CA LEU A 254 -24.94 -7.26 6.72
C LEU A 254 -25.20 -7.43 8.23
N GLU A 255 -25.41 -6.33 8.96
CA GLU A 255 -25.76 -6.40 10.38
C GLU A 255 -27.04 -7.20 10.63
N LYS A 256 -28.01 -7.16 9.72
CA LYS A 256 -29.26 -7.91 9.87
C LYS A 256 -29.04 -9.41 9.65
N VAL A 257 -28.23 -9.78 8.65
CA VAL A 257 -28.09 -11.17 8.20
C VAL A 257 -27.04 -11.95 9.00
N LEU A 258 -26.06 -11.26 9.60
CA LEU A 258 -25.05 -11.86 10.50
C LEU A 258 -25.48 -11.93 11.97
N LYS A 259 -26.54 -11.23 12.37
CA LYS A 259 -27.12 -11.34 13.73
C LYS A 259 -27.60 -12.76 14.02
N VAL A 260 -27.65 -13.11 15.30
CA VAL A 260 -28.13 -14.42 15.78
C VAL A 260 -29.49 -14.75 15.16
N GLY A 261 -29.57 -15.87 14.45
CA GLY A 261 -30.79 -16.32 13.75
C GLY A 261 -30.99 -15.73 12.35
N GLY A 262 -30.07 -14.88 11.88
CA GLY A 262 -29.99 -14.39 10.51
C GLY A 262 -29.64 -15.49 9.50
N GLU A 263 -29.74 -15.18 8.22
CA GLU A 263 -29.51 -16.16 7.14
C GLU A 263 -28.02 -16.54 7.05
N LEU A 264 -27.12 -15.55 6.99
CA LEU A 264 -25.67 -15.81 6.96
C LEU A 264 -25.16 -16.47 8.23
N GLU A 265 -25.68 -16.12 9.41
CA GLU A 265 -25.23 -16.75 10.67
C GLU A 265 -25.43 -18.28 10.65
N LYS A 266 -26.48 -18.77 10.00
CA LYS A 266 -26.74 -20.21 9.85
C LYS A 266 -25.82 -20.86 8.83
N GLU A 267 -25.33 -20.10 7.86
CA GLU A 267 -24.49 -20.58 6.77
C GLU A 267 -23.02 -20.63 7.17
N VAL A 268 -22.47 -19.53 7.71
CA VAL A 268 -21.05 -19.42 8.10
C VAL A 268 -20.78 -19.90 9.53
N GLY A 269 -21.84 -20.02 10.34
CA GLY A 269 -21.75 -20.43 11.74
C GLY A 269 -21.51 -19.26 12.70
N GLY A 270 -21.89 -19.47 13.96
CA GLY A 270 -21.97 -18.39 14.96
C GLY A 270 -20.65 -17.79 15.43
N GLU A 271 -19.49 -18.36 15.11
CA GLU A 271 -18.17 -17.76 15.42
C GLU A 271 -17.76 -16.77 14.31
N GLU A 272 -17.75 -17.23 13.06
CA GLU A 272 -17.46 -16.38 11.88
C GLU A 272 -18.47 -15.23 11.76
N ALA A 273 -19.75 -15.48 12.04
CA ALA A 273 -20.77 -14.43 12.03
C ALA A 273 -20.52 -13.33 13.09
N LYS A 274 -19.94 -13.68 14.25
CA LYS A 274 -19.58 -12.71 15.29
C LYS A 274 -18.37 -11.87 14.90
N GLU A 275 -17.34 -12.51 14.31
CA GLU A 275 -16.19 -11.79 13.76
C GLU A 275 -16.64 -10.82 12.67
N GLY A 276 -17.52 -11.27 11.77
CA GLY A 276 -18.06 -10.41 10.73
C GLY A 276 -18.91 -9.26 11.26
N LEU A 277 -19.73 -9.48 12.29
CA LEU A 277 -20.44 -8.39 12.97
C LEU A 277 -19.48 -7.36 13.58
N ALA A 278 -18.34 -7.79 14.12
CA ALA A 278 -17.35 -6.88 14.66
C ALA A 278 -16.69 -6.02 13.56
N GLU A 279 -16.34 -6.63 12.42
CA GLU A 279 -15.80 -5.91 11.26
C GLU A 279 -16.81 -4.91 10.67
N VAL A 280 -18.06 -5.33 10.47
CA VAL A 280 -19.15 -4.46 10.00
C VAL A 280 -19.39 -3.31 10.99
N GLY A 281 -19.33 -3.60 12.30
CA GLY A 281 -19.44 -2.60 13.35
C GLY A 281 -18.31 -1.55 13.29
N LEU A 282 -17.05 -1.99 13.15
CA LEU A 282 -15.89 -1.12 13.02
C LEU A 282 -16.00 -0.18 11.81
N LEU A 283 -16.43 -0.71 10.66
CA LEU A 283 -16.68 0.12 9.47
C LEU A 283 -17.83 1.10 9.69
N GLY A 284 -18.89 0.65 10.38
CA GLY A 284 -20.01 1.48 10.77
C GLY A 284 -19.62 2.67 11.65
N GLU A 285 -18.80 2.45 12.68
CA GLU A 285 -18.27 3.51 13.54
C GLU A 285 -17.49 4.56 12.73
N ARG A 286 -16.65 4.12 11.79
CA ARG A 286 -15.88 5.04 10.93
C ARG A 286 -16.76 5.81 9.95
N LEU A 287 -17.78 5.16 9.42
CA LEU A 287 -18.77 5.79 8.55
C LEU A 287 -19.52 6.90 9.30
N ASP A 288 -19.97 6.62 10.52
CA ASP A 288 -20.73 7.56 11.33
C ASP A 288 -19.87 8.79 11.70
N MET A 289 -18.59 8.59 12.05
CA MET A 289 -17.64 9.68 12.28
C MET A 289 -17.47 10.62 11.06
N CYS A 290 -17.49 10.08 9.84
CA CYS A 290 -17.36 10.89 8.63
C CYS A 290 -18.56 11.83 8.42
N VAL A 291 -19.74 11.42 8.90
CA VAL A 291 -21.00 12.14 8.74
C VAL A 291 -21.16 13.18 9.84
N GLU A 292 -20.83 12.83 11.08
CA GLU A 292 -20.90 13.72 12.25
C GLU A 292 -19.95 14.93 12.14
N GLN A 293 -18.76 14.76 11.54
CA GLN A 293 -17.83 15.87 11.32
C GLN A 293 -18.35 16.98 10.40
N ARG A 294 -19.43 16.73 9.67
CA ARG A 294 -20.04 17.71 8.75
C ARG A 294 -21.16 18.54 9.39
N SER A 295 -21.70 18.08 10.52
CA SER A 295 -22.75 18.76 11.30
C SER A 295 -22.20 19.78 12.29
#